data_AF-A0A1M4TC28-F1
#
_entry.id   AF-A0A1M4TC28-F1
#
_cell.length_a   1.000
_cell.length_b   1.000
_cell.length_c   1.000
_cell.angle_alpha   90.00
_cell.angle_beta   90.00
_cell.angle_gamma   90.00
#
_symmetry.space_group_name_H-M   'P 1'
#
loop_
_entity.id
_entity.type
_entity.pdbx_description
1 polymer ?
#
loop_
_entity_poly.entity_id
_entity_poly.type
_entity_poly.pdbx_seq_one_letter_code
_entity_poly.pdbx_strand_id
1 'polypeptide(L)'
;MIQIDDAGSGSLVGGTAVGILRIETNEYMWDVIPIKYFTSPYFENKRYEDYTLSIIKKYLKYLNVDKNEPIEICQGYIFNKTRDFLAKSNYNVKSTKISDPLQSLIESSFIDYCTQIGIPYDYLRYTKYPFHFHKMLRWVFADKKNRVKLCKTAWNSWKKYSDTQLQIHYDYIVTGNYICLKCGKKINTPSKIKVIEFTTNKKQFIYLHDNCRFSQ
;
A
#
# COMPACT_ATOMS: atom_id res chain seq x y z
N MET A 1 -23.03 -15.11 2.24
CA MET A 1 -22.50 -14.22 1.19
C MET A 1 -21.06 -13.92 1.52
N ILE A 2 -20.20 -14.12 0.53
CA ILE A 2 -18.78 -13.85 0.62
C ILE A 2 -18.48 -12.57 -0.16
N GLN A 3 -17.66 -11.69 0.41
CA GLN A 3 -17.10 -10.55 -0.29
C GLN A 3 -15.58 -10.70 -0.39
N ILE A 4 -14.99 -10.28 -1.52
CA ILE A 4 -13.55 -10.31 -1.77
C ILE A 4 -13.11 -8.95 -2.30
N ASP A 5 -12.12 -8.33 -1.64
CA ASP A 5 -11.61 -7.00 -1.99
C ASP A 5 -10.10 -6.88 -1.77
N ASP A 6 -9.52 -5.77 -2.22
CA ASP A 6 -8.11 -5.46 -2.05
C ASP A 6 -7.85 -4.05 -1.50
N ALA A 7 -6.71 -3.89 -0.85
CA ALA A 7 -6.21 -2.57 -0.47
C ALA A 7 -4.73 -2.43 -0.81
N GLY A 8 -4.35 -1.22 -1.22
CA GLY A 8 -2.97 -0.89 -1.54
C GLY A 8 -2.54 -1.16 -2.98
N SER A 9 -3.41 -1.65 -3.86
CA SER A 9 -3.11 -1.82 -5.29
C SER A 9 -2.75 -0.50 -6.01
N GLY A 10 -3.11 0.65 -5.44
CA GLY A 10 -2.69 2.01 -5.87
C GLY A 10 -1.54 2.65 -5.04
N SER A 11 -1.05 1.98 -3.99
CA SER A 11 0.07 2.45 -3.16
C SER A 11 1.42 2.15 -3.80
N LEU A 12 2.32 3.13 -3.82
CA LEU A 12 3.71 2.94 -4.25
C LEU A 12 4.49 1.97 -3.33
N VAL A 13 4.21 2.00 -2.03
CA VAL A 13 4.99 1.30 -1.01
C VAL A 13 4.21 0.10 -0.48
N GLY A 14 4.92 -0.99 -0.26
CA GLY A 14 4.39 -2.24 0.29
C GLY A 14 3.76 -3.13 -0.77
N GLY A 15 3.26 -4.29 -0.35
CA GLY A 15 2.47 -5.20 -1.17
C GLY A 15 1.06 -4.68 -1.46
N THR A 16 0.14 -5.62 -1.72
CA THR A 16 -1.30 -5.35 -1.81
C THR A 16 -2.01 -6.33 -0.90
N ALA A 17 -2.82 -5.84 0.02
CA ALA A 17 -3.64 -6.68 0.88
C ALA A 17 -4.83 -7.22 0.10
N VAL A 18 -5.19 -8.48 0.32
CA VAL A 18 -6.35 -9.15 -0.25
C VAL A 18 -7.18 -9.69 0.89
N GLY A 19 -8.44 -9.26 0.97
CA GLY A 19 -9.37 -9.60 2.04
C GLY A 19 -10.54 -10.43 1.53
N ILE A 20 -11.06 -11.28 2.42
CA ILE A 20 -12.28 -12.04 2.22
C ILE A 20 -13.11 -11.99 3.50
N LEU A 21 -14.42 -11.81 3.36
CA LEU A 21 -15.35 -11.68 4.47
C LEU A 21 -16.60 -12.51 4.20
N ARG A 22 -17.01 -13.31 5.19
CA ARG A 22 -18.37 -13.86 5.25
C ARG A 22 -19.25 -12.87 6.01
N ILE A 23 -20.24 -12.30 5.33
CA ILE A 23 -21.03 -11.17 5.87
C ILE A 23 -21.90 -11.59 7.05
N GLU A 24 -22.46 -12.79 7.00
CA GLU A 24 -23.40 -13.26 8.01
C GLU A 24 -22.73 -13.56 9.35
N THR A 25 -21.47 -13.99 9.33
CA THR A 25 -20.72 -14.39 10.53
C THR A 25 -19.63 -13.40 10.94
N ASN A 26 -19.34 -12.40 10.10
CA ASN A 26 -18.20 -11.49 10.22
C ASN A 26 -16.83 -12.20 10.26
N GLU A 27 -16.73 -13.43 9.72
CA GLU A 27 -15.45 -14.11 9.59
C GLU A 27 -14.61 -13.44 8.50
N TYR A 28 -13.58 -12.70 8.95
CA TYR A 28 -12.69 -11.92 8.11
C TYR A 28 -11.29 -12.54 8.08
N MET A 29 -10.79 -12.78 6.86
CA MET A 29 -9.42 -13.23 6.63
C MET A 29 -8.74 -12.32 5.60
N TRP A 30 -7.44 -12.14 5.73
CA TRP A 30 -6.66 -11.37 4.75
C TRP A 30 -5.22 -11.84 4.68
N ASP A 31 -4.56 -11.52 3.58
CA ASP A 31 -3.12 -11.76 3.39
C ASP A 31 -2.55 -10.67 2.48
N VAL A 32 -1.23 -10.62 2.33
CA VAL A 32 -0.56 -9.63 1.49
C VAL A 32 0.13 -10.31 0.33
N ILE A 33 -0.14 -9.82 -0.89
CA ILE A 33 0.68 -10.14 -2.07
C ILE A 33 2.06 -9.49 -1.86
N PRO A 34 3.14 -10.28 -1.76
CA PRO A 34 4.47 -9.74 -1.46
C PRO A 34 4.96 -8.74 -2.52
N ILE A 35 5.73 -7.75 -2.07
CA ILE A 35 6.26 -6.67 -2.93
C ILE A 35 7.01 -7.17 -4.17
N LYS A 36 7.67 -8.33 -4.07
CA LYS A 36 8.39 -8.97 -5.19
C LYS A 36 7.51 -9.20 -6.43
N TYR A 37 6.20 -9.36 -6.27
CA TYR A 37 5.27 -9.56 -7.40
C TYR A 37 4.90 -8.26 -8.12
N PHE A 38 5.31 -7.11 -7.56
CA PHE A 38 5.16 -5.78 -8.13
C PHE A 38 6.50 -5.19 -8.63
N THR A 39 7.51 -6.06 -8.76
CA THR A 39 8.82 -5.74 -9.35
C THR A 39 9.04 -6.60 -10.59
N SER A 40 9.89 -6.14 -11.51
CA SER A 40 10.23 -6.93 -12.70
C SER A 40 11.08 -8.15 -12.33
N PRO A 41 10.95 -9.28 -13.04
CA PRO A 41 10.03 -9.53 -14.15
C PRO A 41 8.65 -10.07 -13.70
N TYR A 42 8.40 -10.18 -12.40
CA TYR A 42 7.19 -10.84 -11.87
C TYR A 42 5.90 -10.09 -12.23
N PHE A 43 5.96 -8.76 -12.22
CA PHE A 43 4.81 -7.91 -12.51
C PHE A 43 4.36 -8.03 -13.98
N GLU A 44 5.29 -7.96 -14.93
CA GLU A 44 5.01 -8.10 -16.37
C GLU A 44 4.43 -9.48 -16.69
N ASN A 45 4.89 -10.51 -15.98
CA ASN A 45 4.37 -11.87 -16.06
C ASN A 45 3.05 -12.09 -15.29
N LYS A 46 2.45 -11.02 -14.73
CA LYS A 46 1.20 -11.04 -13.95
C LYS A 46 1.20 -12.05 -12.81
N ARG A 47 2.36 -12.31 -12.20
CA ARG A 47 2.50 -13.31 -11.11
C ARG A 47 1.77 -12.90 -9.84
N TYR A 48 1.41 -11.62 -9.70
CA TYR A 48 0.53 -11.15 -8.64
C TYR A 48 -0.87 -11.81 -8.74
N GLU A 49 -1.42 -12.05 -9.94
CA GLU A 49 -2.73 -12.70 -10.10
C GLU A 49 -2.71 -14.17 -9.65
N ASP A 50 -1.59 -14.87 -9.88
CA ASP A 50 -1.39 -16.24 -9.39
C ASP A 50 -1.35 -16.27 -7.85
N TYR A 51 -0.69 -15.30 -7.25
CA TYR A 51 -0.61 -15.19 -5.79
C TYR A 51 -1.94 -14.74 -5.17
N THR A 52 -2.67 -13.82 -5.80
CA THR A 52 -4.05 -13.49 -5.39
C THR A 52 -4.91 -14.74 -5.38
N LEU A 53 -4.85 -15.55 -6.44
CA LEU A 53 -5.62 -16.78 -6.54
C LEU A 53 -5.25 -17.78 -5.43
N SER A 54 -3.97 -17.90 -5.07
CA SER A 54 -3.56 -18.81 -3.99
C SER A 54 -4.10 -18.37 -2.63
N ILE A 55 -4.07 -17.06 -2.32
CA ILE A 55 -4.69 -16.48 -1.11
C ILE A 55 -6.19 -16.81 -1.07
N ILE A 56 -6.91 -16.56 -2.16
CA ILE A 56 -8.37 -16.77 -2.19
C ILE A 56 -8.71 -18.25 -2.06
N LYS A 57 -8.00 -19.16 -2.76
CA LYS A 57 -8.22 -20.61 -2.61
C LYS A 57 -8.01 -21.08 -1.17
N LYS A 58 -6.95 -20.59 -0.51
CA LYS A 58 -6.66 -20.88 0.90
C LYS A 58 -7.85 -20.50 1.78
N TYR A 59 -8.41 -19.29 1.59
CA TYR A 59 -9.48 -18.81 2.47
C TYR A 59 -10.88 -19.32 2.12
N LEU A 60 -11.19 -19.60 0.86
CA LEU A 60 -12.42 -20.31 0.51
C LEU A 60 -12.49 -21.67 1.20
N LYS A 61 -11.36 -22.40 1.24
CA LYS A 61 -11.25 -23.66 1.96
C LYS A 61 -11.37 -23.47 3.47
N TYR A 62 -10.68 -22.47 4.03
CA TYR A 62 -10.72 -22.19 5.46
C TYR A 62 -12.13 -21.85 5.96
N LEU A 63 -12.84 -20.99 5.22
CA LEU A 63 -14.21 -20.56 5.53
C LEU A 63 -15.28 -21.59 5.09
N ASN A 64 -14.85 -22.75 4.58
CA ASN A 64 -15.71 -23.80 4.04
C ASN A 64 -16.82 -23.25 3.13
N VAL A 65 -16.45 -22.38 2.17
CA VAL A 65 -17.42 -21.69 1.32
C VAL A 65 -18.09 -22.68 0.38
N ASP A 66 -19.42 -22.74 0.47
CA ASP A 66 -20.22 -23.55 -0.45
C ASP A 66 -20.35 -22.86 -1.82
N LYS A 67 -20.44 -23.66 -2.89
CA LYS A 67 -20.48 -23.14 -4.26
C LYS A 67 -21.74 -22.34 -4.58
N ASN A 68 -22.84 -22.61 -3.87
CA ASN A 68 -24.11 -21.92 -4.04
C ASN A 68 -24.13 -20.57 -3.31
N GLU A 69 -23.21 -20.35 -2.36
CA GLU A 69 -23.10 -19.07 -1.68
C GLU A 69 -22.74 -17.95 -2.67
N PRO A 70 -23.46 -16.82 -2.64
CA PRO A 70 -23.10 -15.66 -3.45
C PRO A 70 -21.70 -15.17 -3.05
N ILE A 71 -20.81 -15.02 -4.04
CA ILE A 71 -19.49 -14.43 -3.91
C ILE A 71 -19.48 -13.12 -4.70
N GLU A 72 -19.35 -12.01 -4.01
CA GLU A 72 -19.08 -10.71 -4.61
C GLU A 72 -17.57 -10.46 -4.60
N ILE A 73 -17.02 -10.07 -5.76
CA ILE A 73 -15.58 -9.82 -5.91
C ILE A 73 -15.33 -8.48 -6.56
N CYS A 74 -14.36 -7.75 -6.03
CA CYS A 74 -13.92 -6.47 -6.54
C CYS A 74 -13.49 -6.55 -8.03
N GLN A 75 -13.75 -5.47 -8.75
CA GLN A 75 -13.42 -5.32 -10.17
C GLN A 75 -11.92 -5.07 -10.43
N GLY A 76 -11.10 -5.00 -9.38
CA GLY A 76 -9.67 -4.76 -9.45
C GLY A 76 -8.93 -5.74 -10.37
N TYR A 77 -7.90 -5.23 -11.07
CA TYR A 77 -7.14 -6.01 -12.05
C TYR A 77 -6.41 -7.21 -11.44
N ILE A 78 -6.15 -7.21 -10.13
CA ILE A 78 -5.46 -8.31 -9.45
C ILE A 78 -6.31 -9.59 -9.36
N PHE A 79 -7.63 -9.49 -9.60
CA PHE A 79 -8.59 -10.58 -9.44
C PHE A 79 -8.96 -11.31 -10.74
N ASN A 80 -8.32 -11.00 -11.87
CA ASN A 80 -8.64 -11.61 -13.17
C ASN A 80 -8.66 -13.14 -13.11
N LYS A 81 -7.54 -13.77 -12.71
CA LYS A 81 -7.45 -15.23 -12.56
C LYS A 81 -8.37 -15.80 -11.49
N THR A 82 -8.67 -15.03 -10.44
CA THR A 82 -9.61 -15.43 -9.39
C THR A 82 -11.01 -15.56 -9.93
N ARG A 83 -11.49 -14.57 -10.68
CA ARG A 83 -12.81 -14.61 -11.32
C ARG A 83 -12.92 -15.79 -12.29
N ASP A 84 -11.89 -16.01 -13.12
CA ASP A 84 -11.86 -17.13 -14.06
C ASP A 84 -11.92 -18.48 -13.33
N PHE A 85 -11.17 -18.64 -12.23
CA PHE A 85 -11.19 -19.85 -11.42
C PHE A 85 -12.56 -20.10 -10.78
N LEU A 86 -13.17 -19.07 -10.19
CA LEU A 86 -14.47 -19.17 -9.53
C LEU A 86 -15.55 -19.59 -10.53
N ALA A 87 -15.59 -18.94 -11.70
CA ALA A 87 -16.51 -19.26 -12.77
C ALA A 87 -16.33 -20.71 -13.28
N LYS A 88 -15.09 -21.12 -13.60
CA LYS A 88 -14.79 -22.49 -14.06
C LYS A 88 -15.06 -23.57 -13.01
N SER A 89 -15.08 -23.21 -11.73
CA SER A 89 -15.34 -24.12 -10.62
C SER A 89 -16.81 -24.15 -10.21
N ASN A 90 -17.69 -23.46 -10.94
CA ASN A 90 -19.13 -23.32 -10.69
C ASN A 90 -19.48 -22.67 -9.35
N TYR A 91 -18.68 -21.69 -8.90
CA TYR A 91 -19.10 -20.81 -7.80
C TYR A 91 -20.08 -19.75 -8.30
N ASN A 92 -21.04 -19.38 -7.46
CA ASN A 92 -21.95 -18.27 -7.69
C ASN A 92 -21.23 -16.91 -7.52
N VAL A 93 -20.45 -16.49 -8.52
CA VAL A 93 -19.60 -15.30 -8.47
C VAL A 93 -20.17 -14.11 -9.26
N LYS A 94 -20.11 -12.92 -8.66
CA LYS A 94 -20.48 -11.63 -9.27
C LYS A 94 -19.35 -10.62 -9.08
N SER A 95 -18.91 -10.03 -10.19
CA SER A 95 -17.95 -8.91 -10.16
C SER A 95 -18.70 -7.61 -9.86
N THR A 96 -18.35 -6.92 -8.77
CA THR A 96 -19.03 -5.71 -8.32
C THR A 96 -18.08 -4.76 -7.59
N LYS A 97 -18.52 -3.53 -7.34
CA LYS A 97 -17.85 -2.66 -6.38
C LYS A 97 -18.17 -3.16 -4.98
N ILE A 98 -17.13 -3.45 -4.20
CA ILE A 98 -17.28 -3.83 -2.80
C ILE A 98 -17.46 -2.56 -1.96
N SER A 99 -18.32 -2.65 -0.97
CA SER A 99 -18.59 -1.59 0.01
C SER A 99 -18.26 -2.10 1.41
N ASP A 100 -18.57 -1.28 2.41
CA ASP A 100 -18.51 -1.72 3.79
C ASP A 100 -19.43 -2.94 4.04
N PRO A 101 -19.03 -3.84 4.96
CA PRO A 101 -17.92 -3.68 5.93
C PRO A 101 -16.53 -4.12 5.43
N LEU A 102 -16.42 -4.88 4.34
CA LEU A 102 -15.12 -5.41 3.90
C LEU A 102 -14.15 -4.29 3.49
N GLN A 103 -14.63 -3.25 2.81
CA GLN A 103 -13.78 -2.15 2.36
C GLN A 103 -13.01 -1.50 3.54
N SER A 104 -13.71 -1.10 4.61
CA SER A 104 -13.06 -0.54 5.79
C SER A 104 -12.11 -1.52 6.49
N LEU A 105 -12.48 -2.81 6.58
CA LEU A 105 -11.65 -3.83 7.22
C LEU A 105 -10.32 -4.04 6.48
N ILE A 106 -10.35 -4.14 5.15
CA ILE A 106 -9.14 -4.37 4.36
C ILE A 106 -8.26 -3.11 4.28
N GLU A 107 -8.86 -1.92 4.25
CA GLU A 107 -8.11 -0.65 4.36
C GLU A 107 -7.39 -0.53 5.72
N SER A 108 -8.06 -0.87 6.82
CA SER A 108 -7.44 -0.88 8.16
C SER A 108 -6.29 -1.89 8.25
N SER A 109 -6.50 -3.11 7.75
CA SER A 109 -5.47 -4.14 7.72
C SER A 109 -4.26 -3.75 6.89
N PHE A 110 -4.49 -3.02 5.78
CA PHE A 110 -3.41 -2.48 4.97
C PHE A 110 -2.65 -1.34 5.66
N ILE A 111 -3.33 -0.48 6.44
CA ILE A 111 -2.66 0.51 7.30
C ILE A 111 -1.75 -0.18 8.30
N ASP A 112 -2.24 -1.22 8.98
CA ASP A 112 -1.45 -1.98 9.96
C ASP A 112 -0.22 -2.61 9.30
N TYR A 113 -0.39 -3.25 8.14
CA TYR A 113 0.73 -3.75 7.34
C TYR A 113 1.73 -2.66 6.98
N CYS A 114 1.27 -1.49 6.53
CA CYS A 114 2.13 -0.35 6.19
C CYS A 114 2.90 0.17 7.42
N THR A 115 2.31 0.13 8.61
CA THR A 115 2.99 0.52 9.85
C THR A 115 4.08 -0.47 10.25
N GLN A 116 3.84 -1.77 10.05
CA GLN A 116 4.83 -2.82 10.32
C GLN A 116 6.06 -2.73 9.41
N ILE A 117 5.91 -2.21 8.19
CA ILE A 117 7.05 -1.95 7.27
C ILE A 117 7.71 -0.58 7.49
N GLY A 118 7.30 0.18 8.52
CA GLY A 118 7.96 1.40 8.97
C GLY A 118 7.32 2.72 8.52
N ILE A 119 6.15 2.70 7.89
CA ILE A 119 5.44 3.95 7.58
C ILE A 119 4.73 4.43 8.86
N PRO A 120 4.99 5.66 9.35
CA PRO A 120 4.37 6.13 10.58
C PRO A 120 2.83 6.21 10.44
N TYR A 121 2.12 5.68 11.43
CA TYR A 121 0.65 5.63 11.45
C TYR A 121 0.00 7.00 11.21
N ASP A 122 0.52 8.03 11.87
CA ASP A 122 0.09 9.42 11.69
C ASP A 122 0.23 9.89 10.24
N TYR A 123 1.30 9.48 9.56
CA TYR A 123 1.48 9.77 8.14
C TYR A 123 0.40 9.12 7.28
N LEU A 124 -0.23 8.03 7.72
CA LEU A 124 -1.35 7.38 7.02
C LEU A 124 -2.72 7.92 7.45
N ARG A 125 -2.89 8.49 8.65
CA ARG A 125 -4.21 8.93 9.11
C ARG A 125 -4.61 10.33 8.66
N TYR A 126 -3.66 11.26 8.57
CA TYR A 126 -3.98 12.69 8.45
C TYR A 126 -4.53 13.15 7.09
N THR A 127 -4.65 12.28 6.09
CA THR A 127 -5.06 12.71 4.75
C THR A 127 -6.18 11.87 4.21
N LYS A 128 -7.10 12.52 3.49
CA LYS A 128 -8.15 11.87 2.69
C LYS A 128 -7.62 10.78 1.76
N TYR A 129 -6.35 10.89 1.33
CA TYR A 129 -5.73 9.90 0.48
C TYR A 129 -4.30 9.54 0.88
N PRO A 130 -4.14 8.66 1.89
CA PRO A 130 -2.84 8.43 2.52
C PRO A 130 -1.84 7.69 1.65
N PHE A 131 -2.33 6.79 0.80
CA PHE A 131 -1.50 5.98 -0.08
C PHE A 131 -1.25 6.62 -1.45
N HIS A 132 -1.51 7.92 -1.60
CA HIS A 132 -1.22 8.61 -2.85
C HIS A 132 0.27 8.54 -3.19
N PHE A 133 0.53 8.25 -4.46
CA PHE A 133 1.87 8.05 -5.00
C PHE A 133 2.88 9.10 -4.51
N HIS A 134 2.60 10.41 -4.71
CA HIS A 134 3.53 11.48 -4.34
C HIS A 134 3.76 11.60 -2.83
N LYS A 135 2.76 11.23 -2.02
CA LYS A 135 2.91 11.21 -0.57
C LYS A 135 3.85 10.07 -0.17
N MET A 136 3.58 8.86 -0.63
CA MET A 136 4.48 7.73 -0.41
C MET A 136 5.89 7.98 -0.96
N LEU A 137 6.01 8.64 -2.11
CA LEU A 137 7.30 9.01 -2.69
C LEU A 137 8.12 9.93 -1.77
N ARG A 138 7.48 10.88 -1.06
CA ARG A 138 8.17 11.72 -0.07
C ARG A 138 8.75 10.89 1.08
N TRP A 139 7.98 9.92 1.59
CA TRP A 139 8.48 9.02 2.64
C TRP A 139 9.64 8.16 2.13
N VAL A 140 9.56 7.64 0.89
CA VAL A 140 10.66 6.90 0.26
C VAL A 140 11.90 7.78 0.13
N PHE A 141 11.76 8.99 -0.41
CA PHE A 141 12.90 9.89 -0.66
C PHE A 141 13.54 10.45 0.61
N ALA A 142 12.82 10.47 1.73
CA ALA A 142 13.40 10.77 3.04
C ALA A 142 14.50 9.78 3.46
N ASP A 143 14.49 8.56 2.92
CA ASP A 143 15.56 7.58 3.06
C ASP A 143 15.64 6.64 1.84
N LYS A 144 15.90 7.23 0.66
CA LYS A 144 15.79 6.54 -0.64
C LYS A 144 16.57 5.23 -0.68
N LYS A 145 17.79 5.23 -0.15
CA LYS A 145 18.69 4.07 -0.14
C LYS A 145 18.07 2.85 0.54
N ASN A 146 17.41 3.05 1.68
CA ASN A 146 16.85 1.95 2.47
C ASN A 146 15.42 1.61 2.07
N ARG A 147 14.65 2.57 1.54
CA ARG A 147 13.20 2.41 1.30
C ARG A 147 12.85 1.99 -0.12
N VAL A 148 13.75 2.13 -1.09
CA VAL A 148 13.49 1.72 -2.48
C VAL A 148 13.09 0.25 -2.61
N LYS A 149 13.64 -0.62 -1.76
CA LYS A 149 13.31 -2.07 -1.72
C LYS A 149 11.86 -2.37 -1.32
N LEU A 150 11.15 -1.38 -0.78
CA LEU A 150 9.75 -1.47 -0.38
C LEU A 150 8.79 -0.96 -1.47
N CYS A 151 9.32 -0.49 -2.61
CA CYS A 151 8.53 0.12 -3.67
C CYS A 151 8.08 -0.89 -4.74
N LYS A 152 6.91 -0.63 -5.33
CA LYS A 152 6.41 -1.31 -6.53
C LYS A 152 7.15 -0.78 -7.77
N THR A 153 8.36 -1.28 -8.00
CA THR A 153 9.29 -0.69 -8.99
C THR A 153 8.90 -0.94 -10.44
N ALA A 154 8.04 -1.92 -10.73
CA ALA A 154 7.59 -2.18 -12.09
C ALA A 154 6.58 -1.13 -12.61
N TRP A 155 6.03 -0.29 -11.72
CA TRP A 155 5.03 0.71 -12.07
C TRP A 155 5.60 1.84 -12.93
N ASN A 156 4.82 2.28 -13.92
CA ASN A 156 5.21 3.40 -14.80
C ASN A 156 5.48 4.70 -14.03
N SER A 157 4.70 4.97 -12.97
CA SER A 157 4.91 6.12 -12.10
C SER A 157 6.24 6.05 -11.36
N TRP A 158 6.62 4.86 -10.85
CA TRP A 158 7.95 4.68 -10.26
C TRP A 158 9.05 4.88 -11.31
N LYS A 159 8.96 4.23 -12.47
CA LYS A 159 9.93 4.39 -13.56
C LYS A 159 10.10 5.87 -13.96
N LYS A 160 9.02 6.64 -13.96
CA LYS A 160 9.03 8.09 -14.27
C LYS A 160 9.72 8.96 -13.21
N TYR A 161 9.52 8.67 -11.92
CA TYR A 161 9.93 9.59 -10.84
C TYR A 161 11.08 9.06 -9.98
N SER A 162 11.49 7.81 -10.12
CA SER A 162 12.52 7.20 -9.27
C SER A 162 13.87 7.89 -9.39
N ASP A 163 14.21 8.39 -10.57
CA ASP A 163 15.48 9.09 -10.86
C ASP A 163 15.38 10.62 -10.72
N THR A 164 14.32 11.14 -10.11
CA THR A 164 14.21 12.57 -9.83
C THR A 164 15.41 13.06 -9.02
N GLN A 165 16.05 14.13 -9.51
CA GLN A 165 17.18 14.78 -8.85
C GLN A 165 16.74 15.37 -7.51
N LEU A 166 17.47 15.02 -6.45
CA LEU A 166 17.22 15.51 -5.09
C LEU A 166 18.21 16.63 -4.79
N GLN A 167 17.70 17.82 -4.47
CA GLN A 167 18.50 18.93 -3.98
C GLN A 167 18.45 18.91 -2.45
N ILE A 168 19.62 18.95 -1.81
CA ILE A 168 19.74 18.93 -0.36
C ILE A 168 20.33 20.25 0.09
N HIS A 169 19.62 20.93 0.99
CA HIS A 169 20.10 22.15 1.65
C HIS A 169 19.71 22.13 3.13
N TYR A 170 20.17 23.14 3.87
CA TYR A 170 19.84 23.32 5.28
C TYR A 170 19.03 24.59 5.45
N ASP A 171 18.09 24.54 6.37
CA ASP A 171 17.21 25.67 6.71
C ASP A 171 16.98 25.70 8.22
N TYR A 172 16.26 26.72 8.69
CA TYR A 172 15.95 26.91 10.10
C TYR A 172 14.44 27.09 10.28
N ILE A 173 13.85 26.23 11.11
CA ILE A 173 12.43 26.34 11.47
C ILE A 173 12.31 26.96 12.86
N VAL A 174 11.52 28.02 12.97
CA VAL A 174 11.37 28.78 14.23
C VAL A 174 10.20 28.25 15.06
N THR A 175 9.07 27.94 14.42
CA THR A 175 7.84 27.46 15.06
C THR A 175 7.19 26.37 14.21
N GLY A 176 6.19 25.67 14.75
CA GLY A 176 5.40 24.67 14.03
C GLY A 176 5.58 23.23 14.54
N ASN A 177 4.73 22.34 14.04
CA ASN A 177 4.71 20.93 14.42
C ASN A 177 5.12 20.05 13.23
N TYR A 178 6.43 19.84 13.08
CA TYR A 178 7.00 19.06 11.99
C TYR A 178 7.45 17.69 12.47
N ILE A 179 7.29 16.68 11.61
CA ILE A 179 7.80 15.33 11.82
C ILE A 179 8.93 15.07 10.82
N CYS A 180 10.05 14.54 11.32
CA CYS A 180 11.14 14.11 10.46
C CYS A 180 10.70 12.87 9.69
N LEU A 181 10.54 12.97 8.37
CA LEU A 181 10.06 11.84 7.55
C LEU A 181 11.07 10.68 7.48
N LYS A 182 12.32 10.89 7.89
CA LYS A 182 13.32 9.83 8.00
C LYS A 182 13.10 8.99 9.27
N CYS A 183 13.17 9.58 10.47
CA CYS A 183 13.07 8.82 11.73
C CYS A 183 11.69 8.80 12.39
N GLY A 184 10.70 9.53 11.88
CA GLY A 184 9.33 9.56 12.39
C GLY A 184 9.14 10.38 13.67
N LYS A 185 10.22 10.91 14.24
CA LYS A 185 10.17 11.72 15.47
C LYS A 185 9.87 13.18 15.16
N LYS A 186 9.24 13.87 16.12
CA LYS A 186 9.01 15.31 16.08
C LYS A 186 10.33 16.07 15.92
N ILE A 187 10.31 17.13 15.12
CA ILE A 187 11.38 18.10 15.03
C ILE A 187 11.08 19.20 16.05
N ASN A 188 11.92 19.31 17.07
CA ASN A 188 11.78 20.36 18.08
C ASN A 188 12.06 21.72 17.44
N THR A 189 11.23 22.71 17.71
CA THR A 189 11.40 24.08 17.23
C THR A 189 11.75 25.01 18.41
N PRO A 190 12.64 26.00 18.22
CA PRO A 190 13.36 26.29 16.99
C PRO A 190 14.53 25.32 16.73
N SER A 191 14.79 24.95 15.47
CA SER A 191 15.96 24.13 15.13
C SER A 191 16.40 24.26 13.68
N LYS A 192 17.69 23.95 13.46
CA LYS A 192 18.24 23.71 12.13
C LYS A 192 17.77 22.37 11.60
N ILE A 193 17.38 22.35 10.33
CA ILE A 193 16.88 21.17 9.63
C ILE A 193 17.60 20.93 8.32
N LYS A 194 17.50 19.70 7.85
CA LYS A 194 17.89 19.29 6.50
C LYS A 194 16.65 19.21 5.64
N VAL A 195 16.68 19.85 4.48
CA VAL A 195 15.59 19.89 3.52
C VAL A 195 16.00 19.10 2.29
N ILE A 196 15.15 18.16 1.89
CA ILE A 196 15.24 17.53 0.56
C ILE A 196 14.16 18.15 -0.32
N GLU A 197 14.60 18.80 -1.38
CA GLU A 197 13.76 19.43 -2.40
C GLU A 197 13.83 18.63 -3.70
N PHE A 198 12.68 18.45 -4.34
CA PHE A 198 12.58 17.81 -5.65
C PHE A 198 11.28 18.19 -6.35
N THR A 199 11.23 17.99 -7.67
CA THR A 199 10.06 18.32 -8.49
C THR A 199 9.48 17.07 -9.12
N THR A 200 8.17 16.89 -9.00
CA THR A 200 7.41 15.86 -9.73
C THR A 200 6.41 16.54 -10.68
N ASN A 201 5.12 16.52 -10.35
CA ASN A 201 4.13 17.41 -10.99
C ASN A 201 4.14 18.83 -10.39
N LYS A 202 4.68 18.96 -9.19
CA LYS A 202 4.91 20.22 -8.48
C LYS A 202 6.16 20.10 -7.61
N LYS A 203 6.62 21.24 -7.10
CA LYS A 203 7.71 21.33 -6.13
C LYS A 203 7.32 20.64 -4.82
N GLN A 204 8.22 19.84 -4.27
CA GLN A 204 8.03 19.05 -3.05
C GLN A 204 9.19 19.30 -2.08
N PHE A 205 8.87 19.30 -0.78
CA PHE A 205 9.85 19.46 0.29
C PHE A 205 9.69 18.35 1.33
N ILE A 206 10.81 17.86 1.84
CA ILE A 206 10.89 16.89 2.93
C ILE A 206 11.78 17.49 4.01
N TYR A 207 11.23 17.62 5.22
CA TYR A 207 11.95 18.13 6.37
C TYR A 207 12.48 17.00 7.24
N LEU A 208 13.77 17.05 7.56
CA LEU A 208 14.49 16.07 8.35
C LEU A 208 15.25 16.79 9.48
N HIS A 209 15.53 16.10 10.60
CA HIS A 209 16.53 16.60 11.54
C HIS A 209 17.88 16.75 10.82
N ASP A 210 18.62 17.82 11.15
CA ASP A 210 19.95 18.15 10.59
C ASP A 210 20.85 16.89 10.50
N ASN A 211 21.01 16.21 11.63
CA ASN A 211 21.86 15.02 11.78
C ASN A 211 21.06 13.73 12.02
N CYS A 212 19.95 13.53 11.30
CA CYS A 212 19.12 12.33 11.46
C CYS A 212 19.87 11.04 11.04
N ARG A 213 20.30 10.25 12.04
CA ARG A 213 21.01 8.96 11.85
C ARG A 213 20.08 7.75 11.81
N PHE A 214 18.90 7.86 12.39
CA PHE A 214 17.94 6.76 12.48
C PHE A 214 17.01 6.73 11.27
N SER A 215 16.60 5.54 10.86
CA SER A 215 15.48 5.34 9.94
C SER A 215 14.39 4.55 10.65
N GLN A 216 13.15 4.79 10.25
CA GLN A 216 12.00 3.94 10.61
C GLN A 216 12.05 2.65 9.81
#